data_AF-A0ABD5XYV9-F1
#
_entry.id   AF-A0ABD5XYV9-F1
#
_cell.length_a   1.000
_cell.length_b   1.000
_cell.length_c   1.000
_cell.angle_alpha   90.00
_cell.angle_beta   90.00
_cell.angle_gamma   90.00
#
_symmetry.space_group_name_H-M   'P 1'
#
loop_
_entity.id
_entity.type
_entity.pdbx_description
1 polymer ?
#
loop_
_entity_poly.entity_id
_entity_poly.type
_entity_poly.pdbx_seq_one_letter_code
_entity_poly.pdbx_strand_id
1 'polypeptide(L)'
;MLAAGRGHISDLQLGPPLLPTILLIFVSIGLLSPYIGRKYAGTISVIKFTIPFVYFTKTDTLIWTIGDDVNYYLTSEKLLQNLSALEIYSITAPELISNIIGSTHSLYYWYNIIIMDVFGSSYAVPVLGNVFVTTLSGILFYHILFEIKQNRAYAKYGTIFYLLHWDVLSWSSFLNIKDILVIFFTMICLLSVLKIARENDTSTTKLHSMILVIITAMFWYLRFYAPAFIFGAAILWFISRDKTHSFFAGGLLVISLPILQVGLASASNYVNIGFIWPGILTFSTPVIPFQLTSATHGFLILSATLNWIFYLPTVLVGIRLFFTSDRGRLLLIYLLLVLLFYSVVPYLSGSRQRFQTVFVFAWLEYHFLWMYFPRLKMEYRS
;
A
#
# COMPACT_ATOMS: atom_id res chain seq x y z
N MET A 1 -22.33 -10.15 -17.43
CA MET A 1 -22.21 -9.82 -15.99
C MET A 1 -22.05 -8.32 -15.69
N LEU A 2 -21.44 -7.48 -16.55
CA LEU A 2 -21.28 -6.04 -16.29
C LEU A 2 -22.55 -5.17 -16.47
N ALA A 3 -23.59 -5.66 -17.16
CA ALA A 3 -24.84 -4.91 -17.35
C ALA A 3 -25.82 -5.03 -16.17
N ALA A 4 -25.73 -6.11 -15.37
CA ALA A 4 -26.65 -6.35 -14.24
C ALA A 4 -26.28 -5.56 -12.97
N GLY A 5 -25.11 -4.90 -12.92
CA GLY A 5 -24.66 -4.16 -11.75
C GLY A 5 -25.01 -2.66 -11.75
N ARG A 6 -25.40 -2.07 -12.88
CA ARG A 6 -25.63 -0.60 -12.96
C ARG A 6 -26.92 -0.15 -12.27
N GLY A 7 -27.93 -1.02 -12.18
CA GLY A 7 -29.22 -0.69 -11.55
C GLY A 7 -29.16 -0.51 -10.03
N HIS A 8 -28.14 -1.05 -9.36
CA HIS A 8 -27.98 -0.91 -7.90
C HIS A 8 -27.05 0.24 -7.48
N ILE A 9 -26.43 0.94 -8.43
CA ILE A 9 -25.49 2.04 -8.10
C ILE A 9 -26.25 3.33 -7.75
N SER A 10 -27.46 3.53 -8.28
CA SER A 10 -28.28 4.73 -8.02
C SER A 10 -28.76 4.86 -6.58
N ASP A 11 -28.76 3.75 -5.82
CA ASP A 11 -29.28 3.70 -4.45
C ASP A 11 -28.17 3.82 -3.39
N LEU A 12 -26.90 3.92 -3.83
CA LEU A 12 -25.78 4.07 -2.92
C LEU A 12 -25.84 5.44 -2.24
N GLN A 13 -25.80 5.46 -0.91
CA GLN A 13 -25.58 6.70 -0.18
C GLN A 13 -24.15 7.18 -0.41
N LEU A 14 -23.98 8.10 -1.36
CA LEU A 14 -22.66 8.59 -1.76
C LEU A 14 -22.11 9.68 -0.84
N GLY A 15 -22.97 10.47 -0.19
CA GLY A 15 -22.57 11.62 0.60
C GLY A 15 -21.57 11.26 1.72
N PRO A 16 -20.34 11.82 1.72
CA PRO A 16 -19.37 11.56 2.76
C PRO A 16 -19.86 12.21 4.06
N PRO A 17 -19.92 11.47 5.18
CA PRO A 17 -20.40 12.06 6.41
C PRO A 17 -19.38 13.11 6.91
N LEU A 18 -19.88 14.33 7.11
CA LEU A 18 -19.06 15.50 7.48
C LEU A 18 -18.32 15.26 8.80
N LEU A 19 -19.01 14.70 9.80
CA LEU A 19 -18.44 14.49 11.12
C LEU A 19 -17.27 13.48 11.12
N PRO A 20 -17.39 12.26 10.55
CA PRO A 20 -16.26 11.35 10.35
C PRO A 20 -15.10 11.97 9.59
N THR A 21 -15.38 12.76 8.55
CA THR A 21 -14.33 13.45 7.77
C THR A 21 -13.53 14.41 8.67
N ILE A 22 -14.21 15.26 9.43
CA ILE A 22 -13.58 16.22 10.36
C ILE A 22 -12.79 15.48 11.44
N LEU A 23 -13.38 14.43 12.04
CA LEU A 23 -12.72 13.63 13.06
C LEU A 23 -11.42 13.00 12.54
N LEU A 24 -11.47 12.33 11.38
CA LEU A 24 -10.31 11.69 10.78
C LEU A 24 -9.22 12.70 10.39
N ILE A 25 -9.58 13.93 10.01
CA ILE A 25 -8.62 15.03 9.83
C ILE A 25 -7.89 15.31 11.16
N PHE A 26 -8.61 15.56 12.26
CA PHE A 26 -7.98 15.90 13.54
C PHE A 26 -7.12 14.76 14.10
N VAL A 27 -7.59 13.51 14.00
CA VAL A 27 -6.82 12.33 14.41
C VAL A 27 -5.54 12.22 13.56
N SER A 28 -5.65 12.40 12.24
CA SER A 28 -4.50 12.37 11.33
C SER A 28 -3.47 13.46 11.66
N ILE A 29 -3.93 14.67 12.01
CA ILE A 29 -3.06 15.76 12.45
C ILE A 29 -2.31 15.37 13.71
N GLY A 30 -3.01 14.84 14.71
CA GLY A 30 -2.41 14.40 15.97
C GLY A 30 -1.34 13.33 15.75
N LEU A 31 -1.63 12.33 14.92
CA LEU A 31 -0.72 11.22 14.63
C LEU A 31 0.50 11.64 13.79
N LEU A 32 0.34 12.55 12.81
CA LEU A 32 1.43 13.00 11.94
C LEU A 32 2.31 14.09 12.57
N SER A 33 1.77 14.90 13.47
CA SER A 33 2.45 16.07 14.03
C SER A 33 3.83 15.77 14.62
N PRO A 34 4.06 14.66 15.36
CA PRO A 34 5.39 14.33 15.89
C PRO A 34 6.46 14.06 14.83
N TYR A 35 6.06 13.66 13.61
CA TYR A 35 6.97 13.22 12.55
C TYR A 35 7.27 14.31 11.54
N ILE A 36 6.23 15.06 11.13
CA ILE A 36 6.37 16.07 10.08
C ILE A 36 6.09 17.50 10.55
N GLY A 37 5.71 17.69 11.81
CA GLY A 37 5.37 18.98 12.40
C GLY A 37 3.92 19.38 12.15
N ARG A 38 3.32 20.10 13.11
CA ARG A 38 1.89 20.45 13.14
C ARG A 38 1.39 21.15 11.88
N LYS A 39 2.17 22.11 11.36
CA LYS A 39 1.81 22.87 10.15
C LYS A 39 1.61 21.94 8.95
N TYR A 40 2.61 21.10 8.67
CA TYR A 40 2.58 20.17 7.53
C TYR A 40 1.53 19.07 7.73
N ALA A 41 1.40 18.55 8.96
CA ALA A 41 0.35 17.59 9.32
C ALA A 41 -1.05 18.16 9.04
N GLY A 42 -1.33 19.38 9.50
CA GLY A 42 -2.56 20.11 9.22
C GLY A 42 -2.88 20.21 7.73
N THR A 43 -1.94 20.76 6.95
CA THR A 43 -2.11 20.94 5.51
C THR A 43 -2.35 19.62 4.77
N ILE A 44 -1.55 18.59 5.05
CA ILE A 44 -1.65 17.30 4.37
C ILE A 44 -2.96 16.60 4.72
N SER A 45 -3.35 16.57 6.00
CA SER A 45 -4.61 15.96 6.41
C SER A 45 -5.80 16.66 5.75
N VAL A 46 -5.85 17.99 5.73
CA VAL A 46 -6.90 18.72 5.03
C VAL A 46 -6.94 18.36 3.56
N ILE A 47 -5.82 18.43 2.83
CA ILE A 47 -5.78 18.08 1.39
C ILE A 47 -6.31 16.66 1.16
N LYS A 48 -5.79 15.68 1.90
CA LYS A 48 -6.11 14.26 1.70
C LYS A 48 -7.58 13.93 1.93
N PHE A 49 -8.22 14.55 2.93
CA PHE A 49 -9.63 14.29 3.23
C PHE A 49 -10.58 15.20 2.43
N THR A 50 -10.14 16.37 1.98
CA THR A 50 -10.94 17.24 1.10
C THR A 50 -11.15 16.64 -0.29
N ILE A 51 -10.17 15.92 -0.86
CA ILE A 51 -10.31 15.27 -2.18
C ILE A 51 -11.51 14.30 -2.24
N PRO A 52 -11.59 13.24 -1.41
CA PRO A 52 -12.75 12.34 -1.41
C PRO A 52 -14.03 13.09 -1.01
N PHE A 53 -13.95 14.00 -0.03
CA PHE A 53 -15.12 14.76 0.42
C PHE A 53 -15.75 15.55 -0.73
N VAL A 54 -14.96 16.31 -1.49
CA VAL A 54 -15.43 17.11 -2.63
C VAL A 54 -15.93 16.22 -3.76
N TYR A 55 -15.25 15.09 -4.03
CA TYR A 55 -15.69 14.14 -5.05
C TYR A 55 -17.09 13.62 -4.72
N PHE A 56 -17.26 12.97 -3.57
CA PHE A 56 -18.52 12.33 -3.20
C PHE A 56 -19.67 13.30 -2.87
N THR A 57 -19.38 14.59 -2.63
CA THR A 57 -20.43 15.62 -2.47
C THR A 57 -20.89 16.23 -3.79
N LYS A 58 -20.05 16.25 -4.83
CA LYS A 58 -20.36 16.89 -6.12
C LYS A 58 -20.79 15.90 -7.20
N THR A 59 -20.43 14.63 -7.08
CA THR A 59 -20.79 13.62 -8.08
C THR A 59 -21.93 12.76 -7.57
N ASP A 60 -23.11 12.93 -8.16
CA ASP A 60 -24.29 12.10 -7.89
C ASP A 60 -24.16 10.68 -8.47
N THR A 61 -23.11 10.42 -9.26
CA THR A 61 -22.83 9.11 -9.84
C THR A 61 -21.39 8.68 -9.59
N LEU A 62 -21.19 7.40 -9.31
CA LEU A 62 -19.87 6.78 -9.19
C LEU A 62 -19.24 6.60 -10.58
N ILE A 63 -18.68 7.67 -11.13
CA ILE A 63 -18.02 7.68 -12.44
C ILE A 63 -16.76 6.80 -12.42
N TRP A 64 -16.03 6.83 -11.31
CA TRP A 64 -14.80 6.06 -11.10
C TRP A 64 -15.06 4.89 -10.18
N THR A 65 -15.37 3.73 -10.76
CA THR A 65 -15.48 2.44 -10.05
C THR A 65 -14.75 1.37 -10.82
N ILE A 66 -14.19 0.41 -10.09
CA ILE A 66 -13.51 -0.76 -10.62
C ILE A 66 -14.15 -1.97 -9.95
N GLY A 67 -15.01 -2.72 -10.65
CA GLY A 67 -15.92 -3.77 -10.13
C GLY A 67 -15.68 -4.39 -8.74
N ASP A 68 -14.44 -4.74 -8.38
CA ASP A 68 -14.06 -5.18 -7.04
C ASP A 68 -14.39 -4.17 -5.91
N ASP A 69 -14.23 -2.87 -6.14
CA ASP A 69 -14.38 -1.83 -5.10
C ASP A 69 -15.82 -1.71 -4.60
N VAL A 70 -16.78 -1.70 -5.54
CA VAL A 70 -18.22 -1.75 -5.25
C VAL A 70 -18.59 -3.08 -4.61
N ASN A 71 -17.99 -4.20 -5.05
CA ASN A 71 -18.24 -5.50 -4.45
C ASN A 71 -17.76 -5.56 -2.98
N TYR A 72 -16.58 -5.00 -2.68
CA TYR A 72 -16.09 -4.88 -1.30
C TYR A 72 -17.03 -4.08 -0.42
N TYR A 73 -17.68 -3.05 -0.95
CA TYR A 73 -18.66 -2.27 -0.21
C TYR A 73 -19.96 -3.05 -0.01
N LEU A 74 -20.61 -3.50 -1.09
CA LEU A 74 -21.94 -4.11 -1.05
C LEU A 74 -21.95 -5.41 -0.22
N THR A 75 -20.91 -6.22 -0.34
CA THR A 75 -20.80 -7.44 0.47
C THR A 75 -20.59 -7.11 1.95
N SER A 76 -19.76 -6.11 2.28
CA SER A 76 -19.57 -5.68 3.67
C SER A 76 -20.83 -5.08 4.28
N GLU A 77 -21.60 -4.30 3.53
CA GLU A 77 -22.90 -3.78 3.98
C GLU A 77 -23.89 -4.91 4.26
N LYS A 78 -23.99 -5.91 3.36
CA LYS A 78 -24.80 -7.11 3.59
C LYS A 78 -24.33 -7.90 4.81
N LEU A 79 -23.03 -8.06 5.00
CA LEU A 79 -22.49 -8.76 6.16
C LEU A 79 -22.76 -7.99 7.46
N LEU A 80 -22.63 -6.67 7.46
CA LEU A 80 -22.93 -5.82 8.63
C LEU A 80 -24.39 -5.95 9.07
N GLN A 81 -25.33 -6.13 8.13
CA GLN A 81 -26.76 -6.33 8.44
C GLN A 81 -27.07 -7.74 8.98
N ASN A 82 -26.24 -8.73 8.67
CA ASN A 82 -26.51 -10.15 8.98
C ASN A 82 -25.65 -10.72 10.10
N LEU A 83 -24.50 -10.10 10.39
CA LEU A 83 -23.61 -10.52 11.48
C LEU A 83 -23.95 -9.74 12.76
N SER A 84 -23.91 -10.44 13.89
CA SER A 84 -23.98 -9.81 15.20
C SER A 84 -22.69 -9.04 15.52
N ALA A 85 -22.78 -8.05 16.41
CA ALA A 85 -21.60 -7.31 16.88
C ALA A 85 -20.52 -8.24 17.44
N LEU A 86 -20.91 -9.31 18.16
CA LEU A 86 -19.95 -10.27 18.71
C LEU A 86 -19.17 -10.99 17.60
N GLU A 87 -19.84 -11.38 16.51
CA GLU A 87 -19.19 -12.03 15.37
C GLU A 87 -18.24 -11.07 14.66
N ILE A 88 -18.66 -9.81 14.46
CA ILE A 88 -17.87 -8.76 13.82
C ILE A 88 -16.58 -8.49 14.60
N TYR A 89 -16.66 -8.39 15.93
CA TYR A 89 -15.52 -8.06 16.78
C TYR A 89 -14.72 -9.29 17.28
N SER A 90 -15.05 -10.49 16.78
CA SER A 90 -14.33 -11.72 17.11
C SER A 90 -12.97 -11.82 16.40
N ILE A 91 -12.00 -12.50 17.02
CA ILE A 91 -10.68 -12.76 16.41
C ILE A 91 -10.77 -13.69 15.19
N THR A 92 -11.83 -14.51 15.12
CA THR A 92 -12.11 -15.45 14.03
C THR A 92 -12.95 -14.81 12.92
N ALA A 93 -13.31 -13.53 13.03
CA ALA A 93 -14.14 -12.83 12.05
C ALA A 93 -13.60 -12.93 10.61
N PRO A 94 -12.29 -12.77 10.32
CA PRO A 94 -11.78 -12.94 8.96
C PRO A 94 -12.01 -14.36 8.40
N GLU A 95 -11.92 -15.40 9.22
CA GLU A 95 -12.17 -16.78 8.80
C GLU A 95 -13.66 -17.03 8.54
N LEU A 96 -14.52 -16.59 9.47
CA LEU A 96 -15.97 -16.65 9.31
C LEU A 96 -16.41 -15.96 8.01
N ILE A 97 -15.95 -14.73 7.79
CA ILE A 97 -16.26 -13.96 6.58
C ILE A 97 -15.74 -14.69 5.34
N SER A 98 -14.51 -15.23 5.39
CA SER A 98 -13.93 -16.01 4.27
C SER A 98 -14.82 -17.19 3.88
N ASN A 99 -15.37 -17.90 4.86
CA ASN A 99 -16.26 -19.04 4.64
C ASN A 99 -17.60 -18.61 4.02
N ILE A 100 -18.14 -17.45 4.42
CA ILE A 100 -19.40 -16.91 3.87
C ILE A 100 -19.22 -16.45 2.43
N ILE A 101 -18.14 -15.69 2.14
CA ILE A 101 -17.93 -15.09 0.82
C ILE A 101 -17.24 -16.02 -0.18
N GLY A 102 -16.69 -17.15 0.28
CA GLY A 102 -15.93 -18.08 -0.56
C GLY A 102 -14.62 -17.49 -1.10
N SER A 103 -13.99 -16.55 -0.40
CA SER A 103 -12.79 -15.85 -0.84
C SER A 103 -11.81 -15.62 0.30
N THR A 104 -10.53 -15.83 0.04
CA THR A 104 -9.42 -15.60 0.97
C THR A 104 -9.09 -14.12 1.19
N HIS A 105 -9.84 -13.18 0.61
CA HIS A 105 -9.63 -11.73 0.76
C HIS A 105 -10.52 -11.11 1.86
N SER A 106 -10.94 -11.91 2.83
CA SER A 106 -11.92 -11.56 3.86
C SER A 106 -11.51 -10.42 4.79
N LEU A 107 -10.20 -10.22 5.00
CA LEU A 107 -9.71 -9.18 5.92
C LEU A 107 -10.12 -7.77 5.47
N TYR A 108 -10.22 -7.53 4.16
CA TYR A 108 -10.66 -6.23 3.67
C TYR A 108 -12.17 -6.01 3.86
N TYR A 109 -12.98 -7.06 3.70
CA TYR A 109 -14.41 -6.98 4.02
C TYR A 109 -14.62 -6.70 5.50
N TRP A 110 -13.84 -7.37 6.37
CA TRP A 110 -13.86 -7.14 7.82
C TRP A 110 -13.48 -5.70 8.18
N TYR A 111 -12.42 -5.17 7.56
CA TYR A 111 -12.02 -3.77 7.69
C TYR A 111 -13.15 -2.79 7.30
N ASN A 112 -13.82 -3.04 6.18
CA ASN A 112 -14.95 -2.22 5.73
C ASN A 112 -16.11 -2.27 6.73
N ILE A 113 -16.47 -3.46 7.23
CA ILE A 113 -17.54 -3.64 8.23
C ILE A 113 -17.25 -2.79 9.47
N ILE A 114 -16.03 -2.87 10.02
CA ILE A 114 -15.65 -2.09 11.21
C ILE A 114 -15.80 -0.59 10.98
N ILE A 115 -15.34 -0.09 9.83
CA ILE A 115 -15.41 1.35 9.55
C ILE A 115 -16.85 1.79 9.31
N MET A 116 -17.65 0.97 8.61
CA MET A 116 -19.07 1.25 8.38
C MET A 116 -19.87 1.23 9.68
N ASP A 117 -19.58 0.30 10.60
CA ASP A 117 -20.24 0.24 11.90
C ASP A 117 -19.96 1.50 12.73
N VAL A 118 -18.72 1.99 12.71
CA VAL A 118 -18.31 3.17 13.50
C VAL A 118 -18.76 4.50 12.87
N PHE A 119 -18.71 4.63 11.54
CA PHE A 119 -18.89 5.92 10.85
C PHE A 119 -20.12 6.00 9.94
N GLY A 120 -20.90 4.93 9.84
CA GLY A 120 -22.08 4.80 8.99
C GLY A 120 -21.81 4.02 7.70
N SER A 121 -22.87 3.50 7.09
CA SER A 121 -22.79 2.56 5.98
C SER A 121 -22.61 3.19 4.60
N SER A 122 -22.18 4.45 4.46
CA SER A 122 -22.00 5.08 3.14
C SER A 122 -20.78 4.53 2.38
N TYR A 123 -20.81 4.49 1.03
CA TYR A 123 -19.66 4.08 0.21
C TYR A 123 -18.42 4.95 0.46
N ALA A 124 -18.61 6.24 0.73
CA ALA A 124 -17.51 7.15 1.01
C ALA A 124 -16.76 6.81 2.31
N VAL A 125 -17.40 6.13 3.26
CA VAL A 125 -16.83 5.84 4.58
C VAL A 125 -15.61 4.91 4.52
N PRO A 126 -15.66 3.73 3.86
CA PRO A 126 -14.46 2.93 3.61
C PRO A 126 -13.36 3.67 2.83
N VAL A 127 -13.73 4.57 1.91
CA VAL A 127 -12.75 5.38 1.16
C VAL A 127 -12.06 6.41 2.07
N LEU A 128 -12.78 7.05 3.00
CA LEU A 128 -12.16 7.89 4.03
C LEU A 128 -11.25 7.05 4.96
N GLY A 129 -11.64 5.82 5.26
CA GLY A 129 -10.82 4.84 5.93
C GLY A 129 -9.50 4.57 5.19
N ASN A 130 -9.57 4.33 3.88
CA ASN A 130 -8.43 4.14 3.00
C ASN A 130 -7.47 5.34 3.08
N VAL A 131 -8.00 6.57 2.99
CA VAL A 131 -7.20 7.80 3.18
C VAL A 131 -6.53 7.81 4.56
N PHE A 132 -7.25 7.46 5.62
CA PHE A 132 -6.69 7.37 6.97
C PHE A 132 -5.56 6.34 7.09
N VAL A 133 -5.73 5.14 6.51
CA VAL A 133 -4.67 4.12 6.48
C VAL A 133 -3.44 4.62 5.73
N THR A 134 -3.61 5.38 4.64
CA THR A 134 -2.43 5.98 3.97
C THR A 134 -1.70 7.00 4.86
N THR A 135 -2.41 7.72 5.74
CA THR A 135 -1.78 8.56 6.77
C THR A 135 -0.93 7.73 7.73
N LEU A 136 -1.45 6.61 8.23
CA LEU A 136 -0.69 5.68 9.09
C LEU A 136 0.53 5.10 8.36
N SER A 137 0.37 4.76 7.08
CA SER A 137 1.49 4.29 6.24
C SER A 137 2.59 5.37 6.10
N GLY A 138 2.24 6.66 6.11
CA GLY A 138 3.22 7.75 6.10
C GLY A 138 4.11 7.78 7.35
N ILE A 139 3.57 7.39 8.51
CA ILE A 139 4.34 7.24 9.76
C ILE A 139 5.34 6.09 9.62
N LEU A 140 4.90 4.94 9.10
CA LEU A 140 5.79 3.81 8.84
C LEU A 140 6.88 4.18 7.83
N PHE A 141 6.50 4.89 6.78
CA PHE A 141 7.43 5.36 5.76
C PHE A 141 8.46 6.34 6.34
N TYR A 142 8.07 7.23 7.26
CA TYR A 142 9.03 8.08 8.00
C TYR A 142 10.08 7.22 8.70
N HIS A 143 9.66 6.20 9.44
CA HIS A 143 10.59 5.31 10.16
C HIS A 143 11.47 4.52 9.21
N ILE A 144 10.95 4.04 8.08
CA ILE A 144 11.75 3.36 7.04
C ILE A 144 12.82 4.31 6.49
N LEU A 145 12.47 5.53 6.10
CA LEU A 145 13.43 6.51 5.58
C LEU A 145 14.46 6.92 6.63
N PHE A 146 14.03 7.06 7.88
CA PHE A 146 14.93 7.32 9.00
C PHE A 146 15.90 6.15 9.20
N GLU A 147 15.44 4.90 9.12
CA GLU A 147 16.35 3.75 9.18
C GLU A 147 17.33 3.71 8.00
N ILE A 148 16.93 4.13 6.80
CA ILE A 148 17.82 4.10 5.63
C ILE A 148 18.89 5.21 5.67
N LYS A 149 18.56 6.43 6.09
CA LYS A 149 19.47 7.60 6.03
C LYS A 149 19.89 8.19 7.37
N GLN A 150 19.26 7.80 8.47
CA GLN A 150 19.47 8.36 9.81
C GLN A 150 19.37 9.90 9.86
N ASN A 151 18.51 10.47 9.01
CA ASN A 151 18.32 11.91 8.89
C ASN A 151 16.83 12.25 9.01
N ARG A 152 16.47 13.00 10.06
CA ARG A 152 15.08 13.39 10.35
C ARG A 152 14.49 14.31 9.30
N ALA A 153 15.26 15.27 8.77
CA ALA A 153 14.80 16.15 7.70
C ALA A 153 14.52 15.35 6.41
N TYR A 154 15.43 14.43 6.06
CA TYR A 154 15.24 13.53 4.93
C TYR A 154 13.97 12.69 5.08
N ALA A 155 13.76 12.10 6.26
CA ALA A 155 12.57 11.31 6.55
C ALA A 155 11.28 12.15 6.53
N LYS A 156 11.30 13.32 7.18
CA LYS A 156 10.18 14.28 7.21
C LYS A 156 9.72 14.68 5.81
N TYR A 157 10.63 15.20 4.99
CA TYR A 157 10.27 15.67 3.65
C TYR A 157 9.94 14.53 2.70
N GLY A 158 10.57 13.37 2.86
CA GLY A 158 10.19 12.16 2.13
C GLY A 158 8.79 11.68 2.48
N THR A 159 8.41 11.71 3.76
CA THR A 159 7.04 11.41 4.19
C THR A 159 6.02 12.41 3.67
N ILE A 160 6.34 13.70 3.68
CA ILE A 160 5.50 14.73 3.06
C ILE A 160 5.28 14.43 1.57
N PHE A 161 6.37 14.11 0.85
CA PHE A 161 6.32 13.75 -0.57
C PHE A 161 5.45 12.51 -0.80
N TYR A 162 5.66 11.43 -0.03
CA TYR A 162 4.87 10.21 -0.14
C TYR A 162 3.37 10.42 0.14
N LEU A 163 3.03 11.16 1.20
CA LEU A 163 1.63 11.40 1.57
C LEU A 163 0.86 12.21 0.52
N LEU A 164 1.58 13.06 -0.23
CA LEU A 164 1.09 13.88 -1.33
C LEU A 164 1.40 13.29 -2.71
N HIS A 165 1.98 12.09 -2.76
CA HIS A 165 2.34 11.45 -4.02
C HIS A 165 1.07 11.16 -4.83
N TRP A 166 1.08 11.50 -6.12
CA TRP A 166 -0.10 11.47 -6.98
C TRP A 166 -0.79 10.10 -7.04
N ASP A 167 -0.04 9.00 -7.07
CA ASP A 167 -0.65 7.66 -7.02
C ASP A 167 -1.29 7.38 -5.65
N VAL A 168 -0.66 7.82 -4.56
CA VAL A 168 -1.21 7.60 -3.20
C VAL A 168 -2.52 8.35 -3.05
N LEU A 169 -2.59 9.60 -3.52
CA LEU A 169 -3.82 10.39 -3.53
C LEU A 169 -4.89 9.73 -4.42
N SER A 170 -4.53 9.38 -5.66
CA SER A 170 -5.47 8.83 -6.64
C SER A 170 -6.11 7.53 -6.16
N TRP A 171 -5.30 6.57 -5.70
CA TRP A 171 -5.80 5.26 -5.30
C TRP A 171 -6.50 5.25 -3.93
N SER A 172 -6.19 6.18 -3.03
CA SER A 172 -6.83 6.25 -1.71
C SER A 172 -8.09 7.11 -1.66
N SER A 173 -8.23 8.09 -2.55
CA SER A 173 -9.32 9.07 -2.46
C SER A 173 -10.56 8.72 -3.28
N PHE A 174 -10.49 7.78 -4.23
CA PHE A 174 -11.62 7.52 -5.13
C PHE A 174 -12.21 6.13 -5.00
N LEU A 175 -11.43 5.14 -4.57
CA LEU A 175 -11.85 3.74 -4.61
C LEU A 175 -11.74 3.05 -3.24
N ASN A 176 -12.68 2.14 -3.00
CA ASN A 176 -12.68 1.19 -1.89
C ASN A 176 -11.83 -0.05 -2.22
N ILE A 177 -10.49 0.06 -2.18
CA ILE A 177 -9.57 -1.03 -2.57
C ILE A 177 -8.67 -1.56 -1.43
N LYS A 178 -8.55 -2.89 -1.38
CA LYS A 178 -7.71 -3.61 -0.40
C LYS A 178 -6.22 -3.32 -0.46
N ASP A 179 -5.72 -2.84 -1.61
CA ASP A 179 -4.29 -2.65 -1.85
C ASP A 179 -3.65 -1.64 -0.89
N ILE A 180 -4.45 -0.77 -0.26
CA ILE A 180 -3.99 0.18 0.76
C ILE A 180 -3.57 -0.53 2.05
N LEU A 181 -4.33 -1.54 2.50
CA LEU A 181 -3.93 -2.40 3.61
C LEU A 181 -2.69 -3.23 3.25
N VAL A 182 -2.58 -3.67 1.99
CA VAL A 182 -1.40 -4.41 1.51
C VAL A 182 -0.15 -3.55 1.66
N ILE A 183 -0.16 -2.30 1.18
CA ILE A 183 0.98 -1.37 1.35
C ILE A 183 1.32 -1.17 2.83
N PHE A 184 0.29 -0.90 3.65
CA PHE A 184 0.48 -0.66 5.07
C PHE A 184 1.18 -1.85 5.76
N PHE A 185 0.70 -3.07 5.55
CA PHE A 185 1.31 -4.28 6.10
C PHE A 185 2.68 -4.59 5.50
N THR A 186 2.88 -4.33 4.20
CA THR A 186 4.20 -4.49 3.56
C THR A 186 5.23 -3.57 4.22
N MET A 187 4.87 -2.32 4.49
CA MET A 187 5.74 -1.39 5.22
C MET A 187 6.03 -1.83 6.65
N ILE A 188 5.04 -2.35 7.39
CA ILE A 188 5.27 -2.89 8.73
C ILE A 188 6.29 -4.03 8.68
N CYS A 189 6.16 -4.94 7.72
CA CYS A 189 7.08 -6.06 7.59
C CYS A 189 8.49 -5.59 7.21
N LEU A 190 8.64 -4.72 6.21
CA LEU A 190 9.95 -4.20 5.80
C LEU A 190 10.62 -3.39 6.93
N LEU A 191 9.86 -2.58 7.65
CA LEU A 191 10.36 -1.87 8.83
C LEU A 191 10.81 -2.85 9.91
N SER A 192 10.03 -3.91 10.17
CA SER A 192 10.40 -4.94 11.14
C SER A 192 11.67 -5.68 10.75
N VAL A 193 11.85 -6.01 9.47
CA VAL A 193 13.10 -6.59 8.96
C VAL A 193 14.29 -5.64 9.20
N LEU A 194 14.14 -4.35 8.89
CA LEU A 194 15.19 -3.35 9.15
C LEU A 194 15.53 -3.22 10.65
N LYS A 195 14.51 -3.30 11.52
CA LYS A 195 14.68 -3.20 12.98
C LYS A 195 15.33 -4.46 13.58
N ILE A 196 14.98 -5.65 13.10
CA ILE A 196 15.63 -6.92 13.50
C ILE A 196 17.09 -6.92 13.09
N ALA A 197 17.39 -6.40 11.90
CA ALA A 197 18.77 -6.31 11.39
C ALA A 197 19.62 -5.25 12.11
N ARG A 198 19.05 -4.50 13.06
CA ARG A 198 19.80 -3.61 13.94
C ARG A 198 20.42 -4.45 15.06
N GLU A 199 21.69 -4.76 14.88
CA GLU A 199 22.51 -5.49 15.85
C GLU A 199 22.47 -4.78 17.21
N ASN A 200 22.23 -5.54 18.30
CA ASN A 200 22.41 -5.20 19.73
C ASN A 200 21.17 -5.11 20.63
N ASP A 201 19.94 -5.35 20.17
CA ASP A 201 18.77 -5.39 21.08
C ASP A 201 17.85 -6.60 20.86
N THR A 202 18.01 -7.61 21.73
CA THR A 202 17.17 -8.82 21.77
C THR A 202 15.69 -8.52 21.98
N SER A 203 15.35 -7.47 22.73
CA SER A 203 13.95 -7.10 23.00
C SER A 203 13.28 -6.58 21.73
N THR A 204 13.94 -5.65 21.04
CA THR A 204 13.50 -5.15 19.73
C THR A 204 13.36 -6.29 18.71
N THR A 205 14.32 -7.20 18.64
CA THR A 205 14.25 -8.36 17.74
C THR A 205 13.05 -9.27 18.02
N LYS A 206 12.78 -9.59 19.30
CA LYS A 206 11.62 -10.41 19.68
C LYS A 206 10.30 -9.74 19.31
N LEU A 207 10.15 -8.46 19.63
CA LEU A 207 8.95 -7.69 19.32
C LEU A 207 8.68 -7.67 17.81
N HIS A 208 9.69 -7.30 17.00
CA HIS A 208 9.52 -7.21 15.56
C HIS A 208 9.34 -8.57 14.87
N SER A 209 9.91 -9.65 15.43
CA SER A 209 9.64 -11.00 14.95
C SER A 209 8.19 -11.42 15.21
N MET A 210 7.65 -11.10 16.40
CA MET A 210 6.23 -11.33 16.71
C MET A 210 5.31 -10.52 15.78
N ILE A 211 5.64 -9.25 15.53
CA ILE A 211 4.91 -8.42 14.57
C ILE A 211 4.94 -9.06 13.18
N LEU A 212 6.10 -9.55 12.70
CA LEU A 212 6.18 -10.22 11.40
C LEU A 212 5.28 -11.45 11.32
N VAL A 213 5.23 -12.29 12.36
CA VAL A 213 4.35 -13.47 12.40
C VAL A 213 2.88 -13.05 12.32
N ILE A 214 2.47 -12.08 13.14
CA ILE A 214 1.08 -11.59 13.16
C ILE A 214 0.69 -11.03 11.78
N ILE A 215 1.50 -10.13 11.21
CA ILE A 215 1.19 -9.51 9.93
C ILE A 215 1.22 -10.54 8.77
N THR A 216 2.10 -11.53 8.84
CA THR A 216 2.11 -12.63 7.85
C THR A 216 0.85 -13.47 7.91
N ALA A 217 0.33 -13.75 9.11
CA ALA A 217 -0.97 -14.41 9.27
C ALA A 217 -2.11 -13.54 8.71
N MET A 218 -2.07 -12.22 8.92
CA MET A 218 -3.06 -11.30 8.33
C MET A 218 -2.99 -11.27 6.80
N PHE A 219 -1.79 -11.37 6.22
CA PHE A 219 -1.63 -11.44 4.76
C PHE A 219 -2.32 -12.64 4.12
N TRP A 220 -2.48 -13.76 4.84
CA TRP A 220 -3.24 -14.91 4.37
C TRP A 220 -4.67 -14.51 3.94
N TYR A 221 -5.30 -13.65 4.73
CA TYR A 221 -6.67 -13.16 4.52
C TYR A 221 -6.77 -11.89 3.63
N LEU A 222 -5.65 -11.46 3.04
CA LEU A 222 -5.60 -10.22 2.23
C LEU A 222 -4.91 -10.44 0.88
N ARG A 223 -3.63 -10.85 0.91
CA ARG A 223 -2.79 -11.13 -0.25
C ARG A 223 -1.73 -12.16 0.13
N PHE A 224 -2.10 -13.43 0.07
CA PHE A 224 -1.34 -14.56 0.62
C PHE A 224 0.10 -14.67 0.07
N TYR A 225 0.35 -14.23 -1.17
CA TYR A 225 1.69 -14.29 -1.78
C TYR A 225 2.61 -13.12 -1.42
N ALA A 226 2.08 -12.00 -0.89
CA ALA A 226 2.90 -10.82 -0.59
C ALA A 226 4.03 -11.09 0.43
N PRO A 227 3.82 -11.87 1.51
CA PRO A 227 4.89 -12.26 2.43
C PRO A 227 6.07 -12.95 1.74
N ALA A 228 5.83 -13.77 0.71
CA ALA A 228 6.90 -14.47 0.01
C ALA A 228 7.90 -13.48 -0.65
N PHE A 229 7.41 -12.39 -1.25
CA PHE A 229 8.30 -11.35 -1.81
C PHE A 229 9.07 -10.61 -0.73
N ILE A 230 8.44 -10.33 0.41
CA ILE A 230 9.08 -9.62 1.53
C ILE A 230 10.19 -10.50 2.14
N PHE A 231 9.90 -11.77 2.38
CA PHE A 231 10.86 -12.73 2.93
C PHE A 231 11.96 -13.07 1.94
N GLY A 232 11.64 -13.26 0.66
CA GLY A 232 12.64 -13.41 -0.39
C GLY A 232 13.59 -12.21 -0.45
N ALA A 233 13.05 -10.98 -0.34
CA ALA A 233 13.86 -9.78 -0.31
C ALA A 233 14.75 -9.70 0.92
N ALA A 234 14.22 -10.05 2.10
CA ALA A 234 14.99 -10.10 3.33
C ALA A 234 16.11 -11.13 3.26
N ILE A 235 15.84 -12.35 2.77
CA ILE A 235 16.84 -13.42 2.60
C ILE A 235 17.97 -12.96 1.68
N LEU A 236 17.63 -12.47 0.48
CA LEU A 236 18.62 -11.98 -0.48
C LEU A 236 19.42 -10.80 0.06
N TRP A 237 18.77 -9.91 0.81
CA TRP A 237 19.44 -8.78 1.46
C TRP A 237 20.43 -9.24 2.53
N PHE A 238 20.03 -10.15 3.44
CA PHE A 238 20.92 -10.70 4.47
C PHE A 238 22.12 -11.43 3.85
N ILE A 239 21.90 -12.25 2.81
CA ILE A 239 22.97 -12.90 2.05
C ILE A 239 23.95 -11.86 1.47
N SER A 240 23.43 -10.73 0.99
CA SER A 240 24.26 -9.66 0.42
C SER A 240 25.04 -8.83 1.45
N ARG A 241 24.71 -8.92 2.74
CA ARG A 241 25.26 -8.08 3.81
C ARG A 241 26.36 -8.79 4.61
N ASP A 242 26.09 -9.99 5.16
CA ASP A 242 27.09 -10.82 5.86
C ASP A 242 26.53 -12.23 6.20
N LYS A 243 27.41 -13.23 6.40
CA LYS A 243 27.07 -14.63 6.72
C LYS A 243 26.47 -14.82 8.12
N THR A 244 26.70 -13.88 9.05
CA THR A 244 26.26 -13.93 10.46
C THR A 244 24.74 -13.98 10.63
N HIS A 245 23.97 -13.48 9.66
CA HIS A 245 22.49 -13.49 9.70
C HIS A 245 21.85 -14.67 8.94
N SER A 246 22.65 -15.66 8.52
CA SER A 246 22.18 -16.82 7.73
C SER A 246 21.13 -17.69 8.45
N PHE A 247 21.14 -17.73 9.79
CA PHE A 247 20.12 -18.46 10.56
C PHE A 247 18.72 -17.83 10.41
N PHE A 248 18.63 -16.50 10.46
CA PHE A 248 17.36 -15.80 10.25
C PHE A 248 16.86 -15.95 8.81
N ALA A 249 17.78 -15.92 7.83
CA ALA A 249 17.47 -16.24 6.44
C ALA A 249 16.91 -17.66 6.29
N GLY A 250 17.45 -18.65 7.01
CA GLY A 250 16.93 -20.01 7.05
C GLY A 250 15.49 -20.09 7.57
N GLY A 251 15.19 -19.41 8.68
CA GLY A 251 13.83 -19.35 9.23
C GLY A 251 12.81 -18.72 8.28
N LEU A 252 13.18 -17.61 7.64
CA LEU A 252 12.34 -16.97 6.61
C LEU A 252 12.12 -17.89 5.40
N LEU A 253 13.14 -18.65 5.00
CA LEU A 253 13.06 -19.54 3.85
C LEU A 253 12.03 -20.65 4.09
N VAL A 254 12.04 -21.26 5.27
CA VAL A 254 11.05 -22.29 5.68
C VAL A 254 9.62 -21.77 5.60
N ILE A 255 9.37 -20.51 6.01
CA ILE A 255 8.03 -19.91 5.93
C ILE A 255 7.67 -19.56 4.49
N SER A 256 8.64 -19.08 3.69
CA SER A 256 8.38 -18.63 2.32
C SER A 256 8.09 -19.76 1.33
N LEU A 257 8.69 -20.95 1.52
CA LEU A 257 8.60 -22.07 0.57
C LEU A 257 7.16 -22.58 0.37
N PRO A 258 6.36 -22.87 1.42
CA PRO A 258 4.97 -23.29 1.25
C PRO A 258 4.12 -22.22 0.56
N ILE A 259 4.31 -20.95 0.91
CA ILE A 259 3.59 -19.82 0.32
C ILE A 259 3.90 -19.72 -1.18
N LEU A 260 5.18 -19.83 -1.55
CA LEU A 260 5.63 -19.84 -2.93
C LEU A 260 5.06 -21.04 -3.69
N GLN A 261 5.05 -22.23 -3.09
CA GLN A 261 4.52 -23.43 -3.74
C GLN A 261 3.04 -23.27 -4.08
N VAL A 262 2.22 -22.80 -3.13
CA VAL A 262 0.78 -22.55 -3.36
C VAL A 262 0.58 -21.44 -4.41
N GLY A 263 1.37 -20.37 -4.33
CA GLY A 263 1.31 -19.26 -5.29
C GLY A 263 1.70 -19.67 -6.71
N LEU A 264 2.79 -20.42 -6.87
CA LEU A 264 3.28 -20.91 -8.15
C LEU A 264 2.32 -21.95 -8.75
N ALA A 265 1.76 -22.85 -7.94
CA ALA A 265 0.77 -23.81 -8.42
C ALA A 265 -0.47 -23.09 -8.98
N SER A 266 -0.89 -22.00 -8.34
CA SER A 266 -2.03 -21.18 -8.79
C SER A 266 -1.70 -20.32 -10.01
N ALA A 267 -0.45 -19.86 -10.12
CA ALA A 267 -0.01 -18.95 -11.18
C ALA A 267 0.52 -19.67 -12.43
N SER A 268 0.87 -20.96 -12.34
CA SER A 268 1.56 -21.72 -13.40
C SER A 268 0.87 -21.63 -14.77
N ASN A 269 -0.45 -21.68 -14.79
CA ASN A 269 -1.27 -21.58 -16.01
C ASN A 269 -1.24 -20.17 -16.66
N TYR A 270 -0.77 -19.16 -15.94
CA TYR A 270 -0.71 -17.77 -16.37
C TYR A 270 0.73 -17.27 -16.57
N VAL A 271 1.74 -18.11 -16.34
CA VAL A 271 3.15 -17.74 -16.53
C VAL A 271 3.46 -17.68 -18.03
N ASN A 272 3.94 -16.52 -18.47
CA ASN A 272 4.44 -16.30 -19.81
C ASN A 272 5.82 -15.65 -19.75
N ILE A 273 6.88 -16.49 -19.87
CA ILE A 273 8.28 -16.04 -19.82
C ILE A 273 8.59 -15.10 -20.98
N GLY A 274 7.96 -15.26 -22.14
CA GLY A 274 8.13 -14.37 -23.29
C GLY A 274 7.66 -12.93 -23.02
N PHE A 275 6.85 -12.71 -21.99
CA PHE A 275 6.34 -11.40 -21.61
C PHE A 275 7.25 -10.64 -20.63
N ILE A 276 8.42 -11.16 -20.24
CA ILE A 276 9.24 -10.56 -19.18
C ILE A 276 9.60 -9.09 -19.46
N TRP A 277 10.04 -8.76 -20.67
CA TRP A 277 10.44 -7.38 -21.01
C TRP A 277 9.24 -6.43 -21.15
N PRO A 278 8.18 -6.79 -21.91
CA PRO A 278 6.94 -5.99 -21.92
C PRO A 278 6.33 -5.84 -20.53
N GLY A 279 6.38 -6.88 -19.71
CA GLY A 279 5.85 -6.89 -18.36
C GLY A 279 6.64 -6.03 -17.39
N ILE A 280 7.97 -6.02 -17.47
CA ILE A 280 8.82 -5.08 -16.71
C ILE A 280 8.43 -3.64 -17.06
N LEU A 281 8.29 -3.32 -18.35
CA LEU A 281 7.88 -1.98 -18.78
C LEU A 281 6.46 -1.67 -18.27
N THR A 282 5.49 -2.53 -18.55
CA THR A 282 4.08 -2.32 -18.17
C THR A 282 3.86 -2.20 -16.66
N PHE A 283 4.62 -2.93 -15.84
CA PHE A 283 4.52 -2.83 -14.40
C PHE A 283 5.26 -1.62 -13.84
N SER A 284 6.40 -1.25 -14.44
CA SER A 284 7.23 -0.14 -13.93
C SER A 284 6.72 1.23 -14.39
N THR A 285 6.19 1.34 -15.60
CA THR A 285 5.47 2.51 -16.10
C THR A 285 3.97 2.23 -16.03
N PRO A 286 3.15 3.07 -15.36
CA PRO A 286 1.71 2.91 -15.44
C PRO A 286 1.23 3.05 -16.89
N VAL A 287 -0.02 2.61 -17.14
CA VAL A 287 -0.70 2.72 -18.44
C VAL A 287 -0.41 4.08 -19.08
N ILE A 288 -0.05 4.08 -20.37
CA ILE A 288 0.23 5.30 -21.13
C ILE A 288 -0.94 6.27 -20.92
N PRO A 289 -0.71 7.51 -20.44
CA PRO A 289 -1.80 8.40 -20.01
C PRO A 289 -2.88 8.59 -21.08
N PHE A 290 -2.46 8.67 -22.34
CA PHE A 290 -3.34 8.87 -23.50
C PHE A 290 -4.15 7.63 -23.89
N GLN A 291 -3.85 6.46 -23.33
CA GLN A 291 -4.61 5.21 -23.53
C GLN A 291 -5.66 4.96 -22.43
N LEU A 292 -5.70 5.79 -21.39
CA LEU A 292 -6.76 5.79 -20.38
C LEU A 292 -8.04 6.39 -20.98
N THR A 293 -8.64 5.67 -21.93
CA THR A 293 -9.84 6.09 -22.67
C THR A 293 -11.14 5.71 -21.95
N SER A 294 -11.07 4.82 -20.96
CA SER A 294 -12.23 4.41 -20.18
C SER A 294 -12.56 5.45 -19.10
N ALA A 295 -13.83 5.85 -19.03
CA ALA A 295 -14.34 6.77 -18.01
C ALA A 295 -13.99 6.30 -16.57
N THR A 296 -13.89 4.99 -16.36
CA THR A 296 -13.62 4.36 -15.06
C THR A 296 -12.21 4.59 -14.53
N HIS A 297 -11.22 4.89 -15.38
CA HIS A 297 -9.82 5.09 -14.98
C HIS A 297 -9.35 6.54 -15.13
N GLY A 298 -10.27 7.49 -15.37
CA GLY A 298 -9.93 8.91 -15.59
C GLY A 298 -9.16 9.54 -14.42
N PHE A 299 -9.40 9.07 -13.19
CA PHE A 299 -8.68 9.53 -12.00
C PHE A 299 -7.17 9.24 -12.01
N LEU A 300 -6.70 8.32 -12.88
CA LEU A 300 -5.28 7.98 -13.02
C LEU A 300 -4.53 8.85 -14.03
N ILE A 301 -5.19 9.73 -14.81
CA ILE A 301 -4.52 10.46 -15.89
C ILE A 301 -3.35 11.32 -15.37
N LEU A 302 -3.60 12.09 -14.31
CA LEU A 302 -2.55 12.91 -13.69
C LEU A 302 -1.42 12.04 -13.13
N SER A 303 -1.80 10.97 -12.43
CA SER A 303 -0.86 10.08 -11.76
C SER A 303 0.02 9.34 -12.77
N ALA A 304 -0.57 8.83 -13.85
CA ALA A 304 0.15 8.20 -14.94
C ALA A 304 1.12 9.17 -15.61
N THR A 305 0.68 10.40 -15.90
CA THR A 305 1.52 11.43 -16.55
C THR A 305 2.76 11.74 -15.72
N LEU A 306 2.59 11.97 -14.42
CA LEU A 306 3.71 12.28 -13.52
C LEU A 306 4.67 11.09 -13.36
N ASN A 307 4.15 9.87 -13.23
CA ASN A 307 5.00 8.67 -13.21
C ASN A 307 5.85 8.53 -14.49
N TRP A 308 5.30 8.85 -15.65
CA TRP A 308 6.05 8.84 -16.91
C TRP A 308 7.17 9.88 -16.93
N ILE A 309 6.92 11.09 -16.42
CA ILE A 309 7.93 12.15 -16.29
C ILE A 309 9.07 11.70 -15.35
N PHE A 310 8.73 11.04 -14.25
CA PHE A 310 9.69 10.62 -13.23
C PHE A 310 10.33 9.24 -13.48
N TYR A 311 9.92 8.51 -14.50
CA TYR A 311 10.37 7.13 -14.72
C TYR A 311 11.90 6.99 -14.83
N LEU A 312 12.51 7.71 -15.76
CA LEU A 312 13.97 7.65 -15.97
C LEU A 312 14.75 8.13 -14.73
N PRO A 313 14.41 9.28 -14.09
CA PRO A 313 14.97 9.65 -12.79
C PRO A 313 14.92 8.53 -11.75
N THR A 314 13.77 7.87 -11.61
CA THR A 314 13.54 6.79 -10.65
C THR A 314 14.45 5.59 -10.90
N VAL A 315 14.60 5.16 -12.16
CA VAL A 315 15.49 4.05 -12.53
C VAL A 315 16.95 4.38 -12.21
N LEU A 316 17.43 5.55 -12.63
CA LEU A 316 18.83 5.97 -12.41
C LEU A 316 19.15 6.06 -10.91
N VAL A 317 18.24 6.60 -10.11
CA VAL A 317 18.38 6.69 -8.66
C VAL A 317 18.29 5.32 -7.99
N GLY A 318 17.40 4.45 -8.44
CA GLY A 318 17.29 3.07 -7.97
C GLY A 318 18.60 2.31 -8.15
N ILE A 319 19.19 2.37 -9.35
CA ILE A 319 20.49 1.76 -9.65
C ILE A 319 21.57 2.31 -8.71
N ARG A 320 21.69 3.63 -8.59
CA ARG A 320 22.68 4.26 -7.69
C ARG A 320 22.50 3.81 -6.24
N LEU A 321 21.27 3.81 -5.72
CA LEU A 321 20.98 3.45 -4.34
C LEU A 321 21.21 1.97 -4.07
N PHE A 322 21.01 1.09 -5.05
CA PHE A 322 21.28 -0.34 -4.93
C PHE A 322 22.73 -0.61 -4.53
N PHE A 323 23.66 0.15 -5.11
CA PHE A 323 25.09 0.01 -4.85
C PHE A 323 25.58 0.86 -3.67
N THR A 324 24.89 1.94 -3.31
CA THR A 324 25.37 2.90 -2.30
C THR A 324 24.64 2.86 -0.95
N SER A 325 23.49 2.19 -0.84
CA SER A 325 22.70 2.14 0.38
C SER A 325 22.38 0.70 0.78
N ASP A 326 23.10 0.18 1.77
CA ASP A 326 22.88 -1.18 2.29
C ASP A 326 21.43 -1.43 2.71
N ARG A 327 20.89 -0.61 3.62
CA ARG A 327 19.50 -0.71 4.08
C ARG A 327 18.48 -0.40 2.98
N GLY A 328 18.80 0.53 2.08
CA GLY A 328 17.95 0.85 0.92
C GLY A 328 17.85 -0.30 -0.07
N ARG A 329 18.87 -1.17 -0.14
CA ARG A 329 18.91 -2.34 -1.01
C ARG A 329 17.76 -3.32 -0.71
N LEU A 330 17.34 -3.46 0.54
CA LEU A 330 16.19 -4.30 0.92
C LEU A 330 14.92 -3.92 0.13
N LEU A 331 14.59 -2.63 0.08
CA LEU A 331 13.41 -2.12 -0.62
C LEU A 331 13.53 -2.33 -2.13
N LEU A 332 14.74 -2.18 -2.67
CA LEU A 332 15.03 -2.37 -4.09
C LEU A 332 14.96 -3.84 -4.50
N ILE A 333 15.47 -4.76 -3.68
CA ILE A 333 15.32 -6.20 -3.91
C ILE A 333 13.84 -6.58 -3.86
N TYR A 334 13.08 -6.06 -2.88
CA TYR A 334 11.63 -6.26 -2.83
C TYR A 334 10.94 -5.78 -4.11
N LEU A 335 11.26 -4.57 -4.58
CA LEU A 335 10.74 -4.04 -5.84
C LEU A 335 11.11 -4.93 -7.03
N LEU A 336 12.36 -5.40 -7.12
CA LEU A 336 12.82 -6.28 -8.20
C LEU A 336 12.10 -7.63 -8.21
N LEU A 337 11.90 -8.26 -7.04
CA LEU A 337 11.18 -9.54 -6.95
C LEU A 337 9.72 -9.38 -7.39
N VAL A 338 9.06 -8.31 -6.93
CA VAL A 338 7.69 -7.99 -7.34
C VAL A 338 7.64 -7.72 -8.84
N LEU A 339 8.53 -6.87 -9.36
CA LEU A 339 8.63 -6.54 -10.78
C LEU A 339 8.79 -7.80 -11.64
N LEU A 340 9.72 -8.70 -11.28
CA LEU A 340 9.95 -9.95 -12.00
C LEU A 340 8.71 -10.84 -12.00
N PHE A 341 8.05 -11.01 -10.85
CA PHE A 341 6.83 -11.81 -10.77
C PHE A 341 5.71 -11.27 -11.65
N TYR A 342 5.38 -9.98 -11.53
CA TYR A 342 4.31 -9.39 -12.34
C TYR A 342 4.68 -9.26 -13.81
N SER A 343 5.97 -9.28 -14.15
CA SER A 343 6.41 -9.28 -15.54
C SER A 343 6.19 -10.61 -16.26
N VAL A 344 6.16 -11.73 -15.54
CA VAL A 344 5.90 -13.05 -16.12
C VAL A 344 4.44 -13.48 -16.00
N VAL A 345 3.59 -12.70 -15.34
CA VAL A 345 2.15 -12.97 -15.20
C VAL A 345 1.35 -11.80 -15.80
N PRO A 346 1.17 -11.74 -17.14
CA PRO A 346 0.62 -10.58 -17.83
C PRO A 346 -0.74 -10.14 -17.29
N TYR A 347 -1.60 -11.11 -16.94
CA TYR A 347 -2.92 -10.86 -16.38
C TYR A 347 -2.90 -10.04 -15.08
N LEU A 348 -1.79 -10.10 -14.33
CA LEU A 348 -1.60 -9.38 -13.07
C LEU A 348 -0.75 -8.11 -13.21
N SER A 349 -0.27 -7.76 -14.41
CA SER A 349 0.66 -6.64 -14.64
C SER A 349 0.01 -5.25 -14.63
N GLY A 350 -1.23 -5.13 -14.15
CA GLY A 350 -2.01 -3.89 -14.15
C GLY A 350 -1.49 -2.80 -13.20
N SER A 351 -1.92 -1.56 -13.44
CA SER A 351 -1.56 -0.38 -12.65
C SER A 351 -1.95 -0.51 -11.16
N ARG A 352 -3.03 -1.24 -10.87
CA ARG A 352 -3.46 -1.51 -9.50
C ARG A 352 -2.46 -2.36 -8.74
N GLN A 353 -1.88 -3.38 -9.36
CA GLN A 353 -0.90 -4.27 -8.71
C GLN A 353 0.42 -3.55 -8.43
N ARG A 354 0.80 -2.58 -9.27
CA ARG A 354 1.92 -1.66 -9.03
C ARG A 354 1.72 -0.83 -7.75
N PHE A 355 0.48 -0.53 -7.37
CA PHE A 355 0.22 0.32 -6.22
C PHE A 355 0.86 -0.22 -4.92
N GLN A 356 0.98 -1.54 -4.75
CA GLN A 356 1.64 -2.12 -3.56
C GLN A 356 3.12 -1.73 -3.40
N THR A 357 3.78 -1.32 -4.47
CA THR A 357 5.19 -0.87 -4.46
C THR A 357 5.34 0.65 -4.62
N VAL A 358 4.22 1.40 -4.64
CA VAL A 358 4.21 2.85 -4.87
C VAL A 358 5.13 3.62 -3.93
N PHE A 359 5.29 3.17 -2.68
CA PHE A 359 6.14 3.84 -1.72
C PHE A 359 7.63 3.72 -2.06
N VAL A 360 8.05 2.65 -2.73
CA VAL A 360 9.42 2.51 -3.23
C VAL A 360 9.64 3.49 -4.38
N PHE A 361 8.69 3.58 -5.33
CA PHE A 361 8.75 4.58 -6.41
C PHE A 361 8.79 6.01 -5.84
N ALA A 362 7.87 6.36 -4.93
CA ALA A 362 7.83 7.67 -4.29
C ALA A 362 9.13 7.98 -3.54
N TRP A 363 9.76 6.99 -2.89
CA TRP A 363 11.07 7.18 -2.26
C TRP A 363 12.18 7.50 -3.27
N LEU A 364 12.22 6.78 -4.40
CA LEU A 364 13.24 6.97 -5.43
C LEU A 364 13.11 8.33 -6.12
N GLU A 365 11.87 8.73 -6.43
CA GLU A 365 11.55 10.05 -6.97
C GLU A 365 11.91 11.17 -6.00
N TYR A 366 11.53 11.02 -4.73
CA TYR A 366 11.93 11.94 -3.68
C TYR A 366 13.45 12.03 -3.55
N HIS A 367 14.15 10.88 -3.58
CA HIS A 367 15.60 10.88 -3.47
C HIS A 367 16.27 11.60 -4.65
N PHE A 368 15.73 11.45 -5.86
CA PHE A 368 16.13 12.25 -7.01
C PHE A 368 16.00 13.75 -6.70
N LEU A 369 14.81 14.21 -6.32
CA LEU A 369 14.57 15.62 -5.99
C LEU A 369 15.53 16.11 -4.87
N TRP A 370 15.71 15.31 -3.81
CA TRP A 370 16.62 15.63 -2.71
C TRP A 370 18.07 15.85 -3.16
N MET A 371 18.55 15.11 -4.16
CA MET A 371 19.91 15.26 -4.67
C MET A 371 20.11 16.60 -5.39
N TYR A 372 19.12 17.04 -6.17
CA TYR A 372 19.20 18.20 -7.07
C TYR A 372 18.68 19.52 -6.49
N PHE A 373 17.96 19.51 -5.37
CA PHE A 373 17.48 20.73 -4.70
C PHE A 373 18.24 21.03 -3.40
N PRO A 374 19.35 21.81 -3.43
CA PRO A 374 20.20 22.10 -2.26
C PRO A 374 19.45 22.75 -1.09
N ARG A 375 18.38 23.51 -1.37
CA ARG A 375 17.56 24.16 -0.33
C ARG A 375 16.96 23.15 0.66
N LEU A 376 16.65 21.94 0.21
CA LEU A 376 16.19 20.86 1.09
C LEU A 376 17.28 20.37 2.05
N LYS A 377 18.57 20.51 1.67
CA LYS A 377 19.72 20.09 2.50
C LYS A 377 20.11 21.12 3.56
N MET A 378 19.72 22.39 3.43
CA MET A 378 20.22 23.45 4.32
C MET A 378 19.59 23.46 5.71
N GLU A 379 18.38 22.91 5.89
CA GLU A 379 17.78 22.68 7.24
C GLU A 379 18.50 21.58 8.07
N TYR A 380 19.57 20.97 7.53
CA TYR A 380 20.39 19.99 8.24
C TYR A 380 21.45 20.62 9.17
N ARG A 381 21.74 21.91 9.02
CA ARG A 381 22.84 22.60 9.74
C ARG A 381 22.37 23.51 10.87
N SER A 382 21.07 23.57 11.15
CA SER A 382 20.45 24.25 12.29
C SER A 382 19.80 23.21 13.20
#